data_AF-A0A0E3SHV9-F1
#
_entry.id   AF-A0A0E3SHV9-F1
#
_cell.length_a   1.000
_cell.length_b   1.000
_cell.length_c   1.000
_cell.angle_alpha   90.00
_cell.angle_beta   90.00
_cell.angle_gamma   90.00
#
_symmetry.space_group_name_H-M   'P 1'
#
loop_
_entity.id
_entity.type
_entity.pdbx_description
1 polymer ?
#
loop_
_entity_poly.entity_id
_entity_poly.type
_entity_poly.pdbx_seq_one_letter_code
_entity_poly.pdbx_strand_id
1 'polypeptide(L)'
;MLAPEKIIKKIKPLVEISKAEKIHLSSCMAKMCPFVNKYKSAINVAYPDVEVVMGTDAVSDQHIEIMKTMFKKLLTDPNPDISEEYLKITQSVE
;
A
#
# COMPACT_ATOMS: atom_id res chain seq x y z
N MET A 1 13.31 13.62 5.87
CA MET A 1 12.00 13.16 6.42
C MET A 1 11.98 11.65 6.37
N LEU A 2 11.79 11.03 7.53
CA LEU A 2 11.66 9.57 7.63
C LEU A 2 10.30 9.16 7.05
N ALA A 3 10.22 7.98 6.44
CA ALA A 3 9.02 7.52 5.74
C ALA A 3 7.70 7.61 6.54
N PRO A 4 7.67 7.34 7.87
CA PRO A 4 6.42 7.40 8.66
C PRO A 4 5.82 8.80 8.76
N GLU A 5 6.61 9.87 8.75
CA GLU A 5 6.10 11.24 8.84
C GLU A 5 5.31 11.62 7.58
N LYS A 6 5.68 11.05 6.43
CA LYS A 6 5.00 11.31 5.15
C LYS A 6 3.57 10.76 5.13
N ILE A 7 3.28 9.65 5.81
CA ILE A 7 1.92 9.07 5.80
C ILE A 7 0.95 10.00 6.53
N ILE A 8 1.36 10.57 7.67
CA ILE A 8 0.55 11.49 8.46
C ILE A 8 0.17 12.71 7.65
N LYS A 9 1.13 13.31 6.94
CA LYS A 9 0.86 14.47 6.08
C LYS A 9 -0.14 14.14 4.96
N LYS A 10 -0.15 12.90 4.45
CA LYS A 10 -1.10 12.47 3.41
C LYS A 10 -2.50 12.23 3.96
N ILE A 11 -2.64 11.64 5.14
CA ILE A 11 -3.96 11.29 5.70
C ILE A 11 -4.61 12.42 6.48
N LYS A 12 -3.82 13.38 6.98
CA LYS A 12 -4.28 14.54 7.76
C LYS A 12 -5.53 15.23 7.16
N PRO A 13 -5.56 15.64 5.88
CA PRO A 13 -6.77 16.28 5.33
C PRO A 13 -7.98 15.35 5.32
N LEU A 14 -7.80 14.03 5.11
CA LEU A 14 -8.90 13.06 5.13
C LEU A 14 -9.52 12.97 6.53
N VAL A 15 -8.69 12.97 7.57
CA VAL A 15 -9.15 12.90 8.96
C VAL A 15 -9.73 14.23 9.42
N GLU A 16 -9.02 15.34 9.21
CA GLU A 16 -9.38 16.62 9.82
C GLU A 16 -10.49 17.37 9.08
N ILE A 17 -10.52 17.27 7.74
CA ILE A 17 -11.49 17.97 6.89
C ILE A 17 -12.65 17.04 6.58
N SER A 18 -12.37 15.86 6.00
CA SER A 18 -13.41 14.92 5.58
C SER A 18 -13.98 14.08 6.73
N LYS A 19 -13.40 14.17 7.93
CA LYS A 19 -13.82 13.40 9.11
C LYS A 19 -13.82 11.89 8.86
N ALA A 20 -12.83 11.41 8.10
CA ALA A 20 -12.70 9.99 7.83
C ALA A 20 -12.44 9.22 9.13
N GLU A 21 -13.36 8.30 9.46
CA GLU A 21 -13.26 7.40 10.61
C GLU A 21 -12.32 6.22 10.33
N LYS A 22 -12.08 5.93 9.06
CA LYS A 22 -11.27 4.78 8.61
C LYS A 22 -10.27 5.17 7.55
N ILE A 23 -9.07 4.59 7.64
CA ILE A 23 -8.03 4.69 6.62
C ILE A 23 -7.72 3.29 6.11
N HIS A 24 -8.05 3.04 4.85
CA HIS A 24 -7.79 1.78 4.18
C HIS A 24 -6.39 1.82 3.55
N LEU A 25 -5.50 0.96 4.03
CA LEU A 25 -4.23 0.72 3.36
C LEU A 25 -4.46 -0.22 2.18
N SER A 26 -3.89 0.12 1.03
CA SER A 26 -3.99 -0.72 -0.16
C SER A 26 -3.38 -2.10 0.07
N SER A 27 -3.87 -3.09 -0.66
CA SER A 27 -3.45 -4.49 -0.54
C SER A 27 -1.93 -4.65 -0.75
N CYS A 28 -1.33 -3.85 -1.63
CA CYS A 28 0.13 -3.84 -1.80
C CYS A 28 0.88 -3.32 -0.56
N MET A 29 0.34 -2.33 0.15
CA MET A 29 0.91 -1.89 1.42
C MET A 29 0.78 -2.97 2.49
N ALA A 30 -0.38 -3.59 2.60
CA ALA A 30 -0.63 -4.63 3.61
C ALA A 30 0.24 -5.89 3.40
N LYS A 31 0.46 -6.31 2.15
CA LYS A 31 1.11 -7.59 1.83
C LYS A 31 2.61 -7.48 1.53
N MET A 32 3.11 -6.35 1.03
CA MET A 32 4.49 -6.23 0.54
C MET A 32 5.32 -5.12 1.18
N CYS A 33 4.68 -4.09 1.76
CA CYS A 33 5.44 -2.96 2.27
C CYS A 33 6.16 -3.32 3.59
N PRO A 34 7.50 -3.23 3.66
CA PRO A 34 8.24 -3.56 4.88
C PRO A 34 8.00 -2.55 6.02
N PHE A 35 7.36 -1.41 5.73
CA PHE A 35 7.11 -0.33 6.69
C PHE A 35 5.65 -0.24 7.14
N VAL A 36 4.78 -1.15 6.70
CA VAL A 36 3.32 -1.02 6.94
C VAL A 36 2.96 -0.92 8.43
N ASN A 37 3.62 -1.71 9.27
CA ASN A 37 3.42 -1.66 10.72
C ASN A 37 3.86 -0.33 11.32
N LYS A 38 4.96 0.27 10.81
CA LYS A 38 5.41 1.59 11.25
C LYS A 38 4.41 2.67 10.85
N TYR A 39 3.80 2.56 9.66
CA TYR A 39 2.73 3.47 9.25
C TYR A 39 1.50 3.32 10.13
N LYS A 40 1.03 2.08 10.37
CA LYS A 40 -0.10 1.83 11.27
C LYS A 40 0.15 2.41 12.66
N SER A 41 1.32 2.16 13.25
CA SER A 41 1.69 2.74 14.55
C SER A 41 1.68 4.26 14.53
N ALA A 42 2.27 4.89 13.51
CA ALA A 42 2.29 6.35 13.41
C ALA A 42 0.86 6.93 13.30
N ILE A 43 -0.02 6.30 12.51
CA ILE A 43 -1.40 6.74 12.34
C ILE A 43 -2.16 6.61 13.67
N ASN A 44 -2.06 5.45 14.33
CA ASN A 44 -2.75 5.21 15.61
C ASN A 44 -2.28 6.17 16.71
N VAL A 45 -1.01 6.60 16.69
CA VAL A 45 -0.49 7.60 17.63
C VAL A 45 -1.04 9.00 17.33
N ALA A 46 -1.12 9.37 16.06
CA ALA A 46 -1.56 10.71 15.64
C ALA A 46 -3.09 10.88 15.70
N TYR A 47 -3.83 9.82 15.39
CA TYR A 47 -5.29 9.81 15.29
C TYR A 47 -5.85 8.53 15.94
N PRO A 48 -5.94 8.45 17.29
CA PRO A 48 -6.32 7.23 18.01
C PRO A 48 -7.72 6.71 17.67
N ASP A 49 -8.63 7.61 17.29
CA ASP A 49 -10.03 7.27 16.98
C ASP A 49 -10.23 6.81 15.52
N VAL A 50 -9.17 6.84 14.71
CA VAL A 50 -9.24 6.42 13.30
C VAL A 50 -8.86 4.95 13.17
N GLU A 51 -9.76 4.15 12.60
CA GLU A 51 -9.52 2.73 12.33
C GLU A 51 -8.60 2.56 11.11
N VAL A 52 -7.46 1.89 11.28
CA VAL A 52 -6.58 1.51 10.17
C VAL A 52 -6.92 0.11 9.66
N VAL A 53 -7.53 0.05 8.48
CA VAL A 53 -7.94 -1.19 7.80
C VAL A 53 -6.82 -1.67 6.88
N MET A 54 -6.40 -2.93 7.03
CA MET A 54 -5.22 -3.49 6.36
C MET A 54 -5.60 -4.30 5.11
N GLY A 55 -5.58 -3.68 3.93
CA GLY A 55 -5.83 -4.36 2.65
C GLY A 55 -7.27 -4.85 2.51
N THR A 56 -7.98 -4.35 1.50
CA THR A 56 -9.38 -4.74 1.28
C THR A 56 -9.58 -5.76 0.16
N ASP A 57 -8.57 -5.97 -0.67
CA ASP A 57 -8.70 -6.82 -1.85
C ASP A 57 -8.20 -8.22 -1.55
N ALA A 58 -8.94 -9.22 -2.00
CA ALA A 58 -8.48 -10.61 -2.01
C ALA A 58 -7.42 -10.75 -3.10
N VAL A 59 -6.15 -10.79 -2.71
CA VAL A 59 -5.02 -10.98 -3.61
C VAL A 59 -4.45 -12.38 -3.38
N SER A 60 -4.45 -13.23 -4.42
CA SER A 60 -3.85 -14.57 -4.35
C SER A 60 -2.33 -14.49 -4.18
N ASP A 61 -1.72 -15.55 -3.65
CA ASP A 61 -0.26 -15.61 -3.46
C ASP A 61 0.49 -15.44 -4.80
N GLN A 62 -0.06 -15.98 -5.90
CA GLN A 62 0.48 -15.79 -7.24
C GLN A 62 0.51 -14.31 -7.65
N HIS A 63 -0.57 -13.57 -7.41
CA HIS A 63 -0.61 -12.13 -7.69
C HIS A 63 0.43 -11.37 -6.84
N ILE A 64 0.65 -11.77 -5.58
CA ILE A 64 1.68 -11.17 -4.73
C ILE A 64 3.08 -11.37 -5.32
N GLU A 65 3.41 -12.58 -5.79
CA GLU A 65 4.73 -12.85 -6.38
C GLU A 65 4.96 -12.10 -7.70
N ILE A 66 3.93 -11.97 -8.54
CA ILE A 66 4.03 -11.16 -9.76
C ILE A 66 4.24 -9.68 -9.39
N MET A 67 3.49 -9.16 -8.41
CA MET A 67 3.68 -7.79 -7.92
C MET A 67 5.09 -7.57 -7.35
N LYS A 68 5.65 -8.50 -6.58
CA LYS A 68 7.03 -8.40 -6.08
C LYS A 68 8.03 -8.27 -7.24
N THR A 69 7.83 -9.04 -8.30
CA THR A 69 8.67 -8.99 -9.51
C THR A 69 8.57 -7.63 -10.19
N MET A 70 7.35 -7.10 -10.39
CA MET A 70 7.15 -5.75 -10.94
C MET A 70 7.81 -4.67 -10.09
N PHE A 71 7.58 -4.69 -8.76
CA PHE A 71 8.18 -3.71 -7.85
C PHE A 71 9.70 -3.77 -7.88
N LYS A 72 10.29 -4.97 -7.94
CA LYS A 72 11.74 -5.13 -8.09
C LYS A 72 12.21 -4.44 -9.37
N LYS A 73 11.60 -4.72 -10.52
CA LYS A 73 11.95 -4.08 -11.80
C LYS A 73 11.84 -2.55 -11.70
N LEU A 74 10.70 -2.03 -11.24
CA LEU A 74 10.46 -0.58 -11.10
C LEU A 74 11.47 0.14 -10.20
N LEU A 75 12.01 -0.55 -9.20
CA LEU A 75 12.95 0.04 -8.23
C LEU A 75 14.42 -0.13 -8.62
N THR A 76 14.76 -1.10 -9.48
CA THR A 76 16.17 -1.43 -9.79
C THR A 76 16.56 -1.20 -11.25
N ASP A 77 15.60 -1.17 -12.18
CA ASP A 77 15.86 -0.96 -13.60
C ASP A 77 15.76 0.54 -13.95
N PRO A 78 16.75 1.13 -14.64
CA PRO A 78 16.67 2.50 -15.16
C PRO A 78 15.52 2.73 -16.15
N ASN A 79 15.12 1.71 -16.91
CA ASN A 79 14.05 1.76 -17.91
C ASN A 79 13.14 0.52 -17.73
N PRO A 80 12.33 0.47 -16.66
CA PRO A 80 11.58 -0.72 -16.32
C PRO A 80 10.46 -1.00 -17.34
N ASP A 81 10.44 -2.20 -17.88
CA ASP A 81 9.28 -2.76 -18.59
C ASP A 81 8.60 -3.85 -17.73
N ILE A 82 7.34 -3.59 -17.41
CA ILE A 82 6.48 -4.45 -16.59
C ILE A 82 5.26 -4.98 -17.37
N SER A 83 5.23 -4.79 -18.70
CA SER A 83 4.06 -5.09 -19.52
C SER A 83 3.66 -6.57 -19.43
N GLU A 84 4.65 -7.47 -19.42
CA GLU A 84 4.43 -8.91 -19.30
C GLU A 84 3.82 -9.29 -17.94
N GLU A 85 4.38 -8.77 -16.83
CA GLU A 85 3.84 -9.02 -15.50
C GLU A 85 2.44 -8.44 -15.32
N TYR A 86 2.19 -7.25 -15.87
CA TYR A 86 0.88 -6.62 -15.81
C TYR A 86 -0.18 -7.47 -16.52
N LEU A 87 0.12 -7.99 -17.72
CA LEU A 87 -0.76 -8.90 -18.45
C LEU A 87 -1.05 -10.19 -17.66
N LYS A 88 -0.04 -10.76 -17.00
CA LYS A 88 -0.23 -11.94 -16.15
C LYS A 88 -1.21 -11.68 -15.00
N ILE A 89 -1.21 -10.48 -14.42
CA ILE A 89 -2.15 -10.12 -13.34
C ILE A 89 -3.57 -9.92 -13.88
N THR A 90 -3.75 -9.24 -15.01
CA THR A 90 -5.08 -8.94 -15.54
C THR A 90 -5.76 -10.15 -16.19
N GLN A 91 -4.99 -11.13 -16.68
CA GLN A 91 -5.50 -12.37 -17.28
C GLN A 91 -5.77 -13.48 -16.26
N SER A 92 -5.34 -13.33 -15.01
CA SER A 92 -5.59 -14.29 -13.92
C SER A 92 -6.92 -14.03 -13.18
N VAL A 93 -7.74 -13.11 -13.69
CA VAL A 93 -9.07 -12.76 -13.16
C VAL A 93 -10.13 -13.35 -14.09
N GLU A 94 -10.16 -14.68 -14.17
CA GLU A 94 -11.30 -15.49 -14.66
C GLU A 94 -11.58 -16.63 -13.68
#